data_AF-A0A2P7TJV3-F1
#
_entry.id   AF-A0A2P7TJV3-F1
#
_cell.length_a   1.000
_cell.length_b   1.000
_cell.length_c   1.000
_cell.angle_alpha   90.00
_cell.angle_beta   90.00
_cell.angle_gamma   90.00
#
_symmetry.space_group_name_H-M   'P 1'
#
loop_
_entity.id
_entity.type
_entity.pdbx_description
1 polymer ?
#
loop_
_entity_poly.entity_id
_entity_poly.type
_entity_poly.pdbx_seq_one_letter_code
_entity_poly.pdbx_strand_id
1 'polypeptide(L)'
;MEGLVVYQCYKMRYQIAFLFRNGKTHLGLEHTQSRHKEALNFHFNISLSTLNVAKAVHWLSIPKNERGPFSIADIKTQYINELLLDRLISYGKDPSVEKN
;
A
#
# COMPACT_ATOMS: atom_id res chain seq x y z
N MET A 1 -19.26 -3.08 -31.13
CA MET A 1 -19.01 -2.56 -29.76
C MET A 1 -19.55 -1.14 -29.73
N GLU A 2 -20.54 -0.83 -28.90
CA GLU A 2 -21.10 0.53 -28.82
C GLU A 2 -20.01 1.56 -28.45
N GLY A 3 -20.08 2.77 -29.03
CA GLY A 3 -19.09 3.84 -28.80
C GLY A 3 -18.94 4.23 -27.32
N LEU A 4 -20.01 4.11 -26.53
CA LEU A 4 -19.98 4.38 -25.09
C LEU A 4 -19.04 3.43 -24.34
N VAL A 5 -19.03 2.13 -24.70
CA VAL A 5 -18.14 1.13 -24.09
C VAL A 5 -16.68 1.46 -24.38
N VAL A 6 -16.37 1.85 -25.63
CA VAL A 6 -15.01 2.25 -26.02
C VAL A 6 -14.53 3.45 -25.21
N TYR A 7 -15.38 4.47 -25.06
CA TYR A 7 -15.08 5.65 -24.24
C TYR A 7 -14.81 5.29 -22.77
N GLN A 8 -15.65 4.46 -22.16
CA GLN A 8 -15.49 4.01 -20.77
C GLN A 8 -14.20 3.22 -20.57
N CYS A 9 -13.89 2.26 -21.45
CA CYS A 9 -12.64 1.50 -21.42
C CYS A 9 -11.42 2.42 -21.54
N TYR A 10 -11.44 3.39 -22.46
CA TYR A 10 -10.34 4.32 -22.63
C TYR A 10 -10.14 5.22 -21.39
N LYS A 11 -11.23 5.63 -20.73
CA LYS A 11 -11.15 6.40 -19.47
C LYS A 11 -10.51 5.58 -18.34
N MET A 12 -10.76 4.28 -18.29
CA MET A 12 -10.19 3.38 -17.26
C MET A 12 -8.69 3.10 -17.45
N ARG A 13 -8.10 3.41 -18.61
CA ARG A 13 -6.68 3.10 -18.92
C ARG A 13 -5.69 3.69 -17.90
N TYR A 14 -6.03 4.81 -17.26
CA TYR A 14 -5.15 5.46 -16.29
C TYR A 14 -5.06 4.71 -14.95
N GLN A 15 -5.96 3.75 -14.70
CA GLN A 15 -5.91 2.93 -13.48
C GLN A 15 -4.59 2.15 -13.37
N ILE A 16 -4.04 1.69 -14.50
CA ILE A 16 -2.76 0.96 -14.50
C ILE A 16 -1.59 1.84 -14.05
N ALA A 17 -1.63 3.16 -14.32
CA ALA A 17 -0.60 4.09 -13.90
C ALA A 17 -0.57 4.22 -12.36
N PHE A 18 -1.73 4.13 -11.71
CA PHE A 18 -1.81 4.11 -10.25
C PHE A 18 -1.22 2.85 -9.64
N LEU A 19 -1.38 1.68 -10.29
CA LEU A 19 -0.72 0.45 -9.85
C LEU A 19 0.80 0.60 -9.87
N PHE A 20 1.37 1.01 -11.01
CA PHE A 20 2.82 1.16 -11.13
C PHE A 20 3.37 2.26 -10.22
N ARG A 21 2.67 3.39 -10.07
CA ARG A 21 3.09 4.45 -9.15
C ARG A 21 3.16 3.95 -7.71
N ASN A 22 2.12 3.27 -7.22
CA ASN A 22 2.13 2.69 -5.88
C ASN A 22 3.24 1.64 -5.72
N GLY A 23 3.42 0.79 -6.73
CA GLY A 23 4.49 -0.21 -6.78
C GLY A 23 5.87 0.43 -6.60
N LYS A 24 6.19 1.44 -7.41
CA LYS A 24 7.48 2.14 -7.38
C LYS A 24 7.68 2.92 -6.09
N THR A 25 6.72 3.76 -5.70
CA THR A 25 6.89 4.71 -4.59
C THR A 25 6.82 4.03 -3.22
N HIS A 26 5.97 3.00 -3.06
CA HIS A 26 5.65 2.47 -1.73
C HIS A 26 6.02 1.01 -1.54
N LEU A 27 6.04 0.19 -2.60
CA LEU A 27 6.24 -1.26 -2.52
C LEU A 27 7.59 -1.73 -3.08
N GLY A 28 8.48 -0.78 -3.39
CA GLY A 28 9.85 -1.06 -3.78
C GLY A 28 10.02 -1.78 -5.11
N LEU A 29 9.11 -1.59 -6.07
CA LEU A 29 9.15 -2.26 -7.39
C LEU A 29 10.49 -2.10 -8.13
N GLU A 30 11.20 -1.00 -7.87
CA GLU A 30 12.48 -0.65 -8.50
C GLU A 30 13.67 -0.78 -7.53
N HIS A 31 13.48 -1.36 -6.34
CA HIS A 31 14.53 -1.42 -5.33
C HIS A 31 15.51 -2.58 -5.52
N THR A 32 15.12 -3.65 -6.21
CA THR A 32 16.02 -4.77 -6.45
C THR A 32 17.19 -4.37 -7.35
N GLN A 33 18.40 -4.79 -6.96
CA GLN A 33 19.62 -4.64 -7.76
C GLN A 33 20.18 -6.01 -8.18
N SER A 34 19.37 -7.06 -8.10
CA SER A 34 19.80 -8.40 -8.49
C SER A 34 20.07 -8.48 -9.99
N ARG A 35 21.10 -9.26 -10.36
CA ARG A 35 21.42 -9.59 -11.76
C ARG A 35 20.84 -10.94 -12.20
N HIS A 36 20.26 -11.69 -11.26
CA HIS A 36 19.67 -13.00 -11.52
C HIS A 36 18.21 -12.85 -11.96
N LYS A 37 17.87 -13.48 -13.09
CA LYS A 37 16.54 -13.36 -13.72
C LYS A 37 15.42 -13.83 -12.79
N GLU A 38 15.64 -14.91 -12.06
CA GLU A 38 14.67 -15.53 -11.16
C GLU A 38 14.37 -14.60 -9.99
N ALA A 39 15.41 -13.99 -9.42
CA ALA A 39 15.28 -13.03 -8.33
C ALA A 39 14.56 -11.74 -8.78
N LEU A 40 14.86 -11.24 -9.97
CA LEU A 40 14.15 -10.10 -10.56
C LEU A 40 12.67 -10.42 -10.77
N ASN A 41 12.36 -11.57 -11.37
CA ASN A 41 10.99 -12.02 -11.61
C ASN A 41 10.19 -12.11 -10.29
N PHE A 42 10.77 -12.76 -9.28
CA PHE A 42 10.16 -12.86 -7.96
C PHE A 42 9.92 -11.47 -7.35
N HIS A 43 10.91 -10.58 -7.40
CA HIS A 43 10.82 -9.24 -6.83
C HIS A 43 9.70 -8.39 -7.44
N PHE A 44 9.59 -8.37 -8.78
CA PHE A 44 8.51 -7.61 -9.44
C PHE A 44 7.14 -8.17 -9.10
N ASN A 45 7.01 -9.50 -9.10
CA ASN A 45 5.75 -10.17 -8.78
C ASN A 45 5.32 -9.95 -7.34
N ILE A 46 6.24 -10.05 -6.37
CA ILE A 46 5.89 -9.83 -4.96
C ILE A 46 5.55 -8.36 -4.69
N SER A 47 6.27 -7.41 -5.30
CA SER A 47 5.98 -5.97 -5.17
C SER A 47 4.58 -5.64 -5.68
N LEU A 48 4.19 -6.13 -6.86
CA LEU A 48 2.85 -5.92 -7.40
C LEU A 48 1.77 -6.74 -6.66
N SER A 49 2.08 -7.94 -6.20
CA SER A 49 1.14 -8.77 -5.44
C SER A 49 0.81 -8.15 -4.08
N THR A 50 1.78 -7.50 -3.44
CA THR A 50 1.59 -6.80 -2.17
C THR A 50 0.52 -5.71 -2.28
N LEU A 51 0.39 -5.03 -3.43
CA LEU A 51 -0.69 -4.07 -3.67
C LEU A 51 -2.08 -4.72 -3.64
N ASN A 52 -2.21 -5.92 -4.20
CA ASN A 52 -3.48 -6.66 -4.19
C ASN A 52 -3.83 -7.13 -2.77
N VAL A 53 -2.83 -7.62 -2.03
CA VAL A 53 -3.01 -7.99 -0.61
C VAL A 53 -3.42 -6.78 0.22
N ALA A 54 -2.76 -5.63 0.06
CA ALA A 54 -3.12 -4.40 0.76
C ALA A 54 -4.57 -3.97 0.47
N LYS A 55 -5.03 -4.06 -0.79
CA LYS A 55 -6.43 -3.80 -1.13
C LYS A 55 -7.38 -4.79 -0.47
N ALA A 56 -7.03 -6.08 -0.44
CA ALA A 56 -7.88 -7.10 0.16
C ALA A 56 -8.07 -6.88 1.66
N VAL A 57 -6.99 -6.57 2.38
CA VAL A 57 -7.01 -6.37 3.83
C VAL A 57 -7.69 -5.06 4.23
N HIS A 58 -7.42 -3.96 3.54
CA HIS A 58 -7.82 -2.62 3.99
C HIS A 58 -9.01 -2.01 3.26
N TRP A 59 -9.39 -2.52 2.08
CA TRP A 59 -10.34 -1.82 1.21
C TRP A 59 -11.49 -2.70 0.72
N LEU A 60 -11.25 -3.99 0.47
CA LEU A 60 -12.29 -4.90 -0.02
C LEU A 60 -13.32 -5.28 1.07
N SER A 61 -12.96 -5.20 2.34
CA SER A 61 -13.88 -5.41 3.46
C SER A 61 -14.96 -4.32 3.57
N ILE A 62 -14.69 -3.12 3.07
CA ILE A 62 -15.63 -1.99 3.09
C ILE A 62 -16.73 -2.23 2.04
N PRO A 63 -18.03 -1.98 2.35
CA PRO A 63 -19.11 -2.07 1.37
C PRO A 63 -18.86 -1.17 0.15
N LYS A 64 -19.20 -1.64 -1.05
CA LYS A 64 -18.87 -0.94 -2.31
C LYS A 64 -19.35 0.51 -2.36
N ASN A 65 -20.49 0.80 -1.73
CA ASN A 65 -21.09 2.13 -1.70
C ASN A 65 -20.38 3.11 -0.75
N GLU A 66 -19.58 2.59 0.18
CA GLU A 66 -18.85 3.35 1.19
C GLU A 66 -17.34 3.39 0.90
N ARG A 67 -16.89 2.74 -0.19
CA ARG A 67 -15.48 2.70 -0.57
C ARG A 67 -15.01 4.07 -1.04
N GLY A 68 -14.17 4.70 -0.25
CA GLY A 68 -13.34 5.84 -0.66
C GLY A 68 -12.22 5.45 -1.63
N PRO A 69 -11.40 6.42 -2.08
CA PRO A 69 -10.21 6.14 -2.87
C PRO A 69 -9.20 5.30 -2.06
N PHE A 70 -8.51 4.37 -2.73
CA PHE A 70 -7.47 3.55 -2.12
C PHE A 70 -6.10 4.26 -2.21
N SER A 71 -5.41 4.40 -1.06
CA SER A 71 -4.09 5.02 -0.96
C SER A 71 -3.15 4.15 -0.12
N ILE A 72 -2.04 3.68 -0.70
CA ILE A 72 -0.99 2.98 0.07
C ILE A 72 -0.26 3.94 1.01
N ALA A 73 -0.12 5.20 0.61
CA ALA A 73 0.53 6.21 1.45
C ALA A 73 -0.18 6.37 2.79
N ASP A 74 -1.52 6.34 2.78
CA ASP A 74 -2.34 6.52 3.99
C ASP A 74 -2.20 5.30 4.91
N ILE A 75 -2.29 4.10 4.36
CA ILE A 75 -2.08 2.83 5.11
C ILE A 75 -0.68 2.81 5.74
N LYS A 76 0.35 3.19 4.98
CA LYS A 76 1.72 3.24 5.48
C LYS A 76 1.88 4.27 6.60
N THR A 77 1.27 5.45 6.43
CA THR A 77 1.28 6.51 7.45
C THR A 77 0.60 6.04 8.73
N GLN A 78 -0.56 5.38 8.62
CA GLN A 78 -1.27 4.80 9.75
C GLN A 78 -0.37 3.84 10.53
N TYR A 79 0.22 2.84 9.87
CA TYR A 79 1.09 1.87 10.54
C TYR A 79 2.34 2.48 11.18
N ILE A 80 2.93 3.49 10.53
CA ILE A 80 4.07 4.22 11.11
C ILE A 80 3.64 4.97 12.37
N ASN A 81 2.48 5.62 12.36
CA ASN A 81 1.97 6.36 13.51
C ASN A 81 1.65 5.42 14.68
N GLU A 82 0.99 4.29 14.41
CA GLU A 82 0.74 3.25 15.41
C GLU A 82 2.04 2.75 16.04
N LEU A 83 3.03 2.38 15.21
CA LEU A 83 4.33 1.92 15.69
C LEU A 83 5.08 2.97 16.53
N LEU A 84 5.04 4.24 16.13
CA LEU A 84 5.69 5.32 16.87
C LEU A 84 4.98 5.59 18.20
N LEU A 85 3.66 5.55 18.22
CA LEU A 85 2.86 5.72 19.42
C LEU A 85 3.14 4.60 20.43
N ASP A 86 3.13 3.34 19.97
CA ASP A 86 3.43 2.18 20.81
C ASP A 86 4.83 2.27 21.42
N ARG A 87 5.82 2.67 20.61
CA ARG A 87 7.18 2.90 21.11
C ARG A 87 7.22 4.03 22.14
N LEU A 88 6.58 5.16 21.88
CA LEU A 88 6.54 6.28 22.82
C LEU A 88 5.93 5.86 24.16
N ILE A 89 4.80 5.15 24.13
CA ILE A 89 4.14 4.64 25.34
C ILE A 89 5.05 3.66 26.08
N SER A 90 5.77 2.78 25.35
CA SER A 90 6.70 1.82 25.97
C SER A 90 7.85 2.48 26.74
N TYR A 91 8.23 3.71 26.38
CA TYR A 91 9.25 4.49 27.10
C TYR A 91 8.67 5.36 28.22
N GLY A 92 7.35 5.48 28.32
CA GLY A 92 6.68 6.20 29.39
C GLY A 92 6.98 5.52 30.72
N LYS A 93 7.86 6.11 31.53
CA LYS A 93 8.01 5.70 32.93
C LYS A 93 6.66 5.79 33.61
N ASP A 94 6.31 4.75 34.35
CA ASP A 94 5.10 4.70 35.13
C ASP A 94 5.07 5.93 36.08
N PRO A 95 4.06 6.81 35.99
CA PRO A 95 3.98 8.02 36.80
C PRO A 95 3.84 7.74 38.30
N SER A 96 3.61 6.48 38.69
CA SER A 96 3.59 6.03 40.09
C SER A 96 4.98 5.69 40.66
N VAL A 97 6.03 5.62 39.83
CA VAL A 97 7.38 5.34 40.29
C VAL A 97 8.00 6.62 40.84
N GLU A 98 8.23 6.67 42.15
CA GLU A 98 8.90 7.80 42.80
C GLU A 98 10.25 8.08 42.13
N LYS A 99 10.51 9.36 41.83
CA LYS A 99 11.82 9.80 41.35
C LYS A 99 12.82 9.66 42.51
N ASN A 100 13.76 8.72 42.36
CA ASN A 100 14.99 8.69 43.16
C ASN A 100 15.81 9.97 42.96
#